data_AF-A0A918UF38-F1
#
_entry.id   AF-A0A918UF38-F1
#
_cell.length_a   1.000
_cell.length_b   1.000
_cell.length_c   1.000
_cell.angle_alpha   90.00
_cell.angle_beta   90.00
_cell.angle_gamma   90.00
#
_symmetry.space_group_name_H-M   'P 1'
#
loop_
_entity.id
_entity.type
_entity.pdbx_description
1 polymer ?
#
loop_
_entity_poly.entity_id
_entity_poly.type
_entity_poly.pdbx_seq_one_letter_code
_entity_poly.pdbx_strand_id
1 'polypeptide(L)' 'MAGVLQRIKMFARSPQGRRTMDQVRRAAADPRRRAQAQRLLGRLRTRR' A
#
# COMPACT_ATOMS: atom_id res chain seq x y z
N MET A 1 8.75 -3.59 -21.40
CA MET A 1 8.03 -3.24 -20.15
C MET A 1 6.80 -4.12 -19.82
N ALA A 2 6.36 -5.05 -20.69
CA ALA A 2 5.19 -5.90 -20.42
C ALA A 2 5.43 -7.01 -19.36
N GLY A 3 6.62 -7.62 -19.34
CA GLY A 3 6.92 -8.75 -18.45
C GLY A 3 6.92 -8.40 -16.95
N VAL A 4 7.41 -7.22 -16.58
CA VAL A 4 7.46 -6.78 -15.18
C VAL A 4 6.04 -6.52 -14.64
N LEU A 5 5.19 -5.85 -15.43
CA LEU A 5 3.79 -5.62 -15.06
C LEU A 5 2.99 -6.93 -14.95
N GLN A 6 3.27 -7.89 -15.84
CA GLN A 6 2.62 -9.21 -15.79
C GLN A 6 3.07 -10.02 -14.57
N ARG A 7 4.34 -9.92 -14.18
CA ARG A 7 4.88 -10.55 -12.97
C ARG A 7 4.31 -9.92 -11.70
N ILE A 8 4.13 -8.60 -11.66
CA ILE A 8 3.45 -7.91 -10.55
C ILE A 8 1.98 -8.34 -10.48
N LYS A 9 1.26 -8.45 -11.62
CA LYS A 9 -0.11 -8.97 -11.64
C LYS A 9 -0.21 -10.42 -11.15
N MET A 10 0.70 -11.30 -11.59
CA MET A 10 0.76 -12.69 -11.11
C MET A 10 1.10 -12.73 -9.62
N PHE A 11 2.04 -11.90 -9.16
CA PHE A 11 2.39 -11.81 -7.75
C PHE A 11 1.20 -11.34 -6.91
N ALA A 12 0.50 -10.28 -7.33
CA ALA A 12 -0.70 -9.79 -6.66
C ALA A 12 -1.85 -10.82 -6.64
N ARG A 13 -1.94 -11.69 -7.67
CA ARG A 13 -2.89 -12.81 -7.71
C ARG A 13 -2.44 -14.05 -6.92
N SER A 14 -1.16 -14.15 -6.59
CA SER A 14 -0.61 -15.26 -5.81
C SER A 14 -1.08 -15.21 -4.35
N PRO A 15 -1.14 -16.35 -3.65
CA PRO A 15 -1.50 -16.39 -2.23
C PRO A 15 -0.52 -15.59 -1.35
N GLN A 16 0.75 -15.49 -1.74
CA GLN A 16 1.74 -14.66 -1.04
C GLN A 16 1.44 -13.17 -1.22
N GLY A 17 1.19 -12.72 -2.46
CA GLY A 17 0.85 -11.32 -2.72
C GLY A 17 -0.52 -10.91 -2.16
N ARG A 18 -1.51 -11.82 -2.15
CA ARG A 18 -2.78 -11.59 -1.42
C ARG A 18 -2.54 -11.37 0.06
N ARG A 19 -1.73 -12.21 0.73
CA ARG A 19 -1.39 -12.01 2.16
C ARG A 19 -0.66 -10.69 2.40
N THR A 20 0.24 -10.29 1.51
CA THR A 20 0.92 -8.99 1.59
C THR A 20 -0.09 -7.85 1.41
N MET A 21 -0.97 -7.94 0.42
CA MET A 21 -2.03 -6.96 0.19
C MET A 21 -3.04 -6.91 1.35
N ASP A 22 -3.39 -8.04 1.96
CA ASP A 22 -4.29 -8.10 3.11
C ASP A 22 -3.65 -7.54 4.37
N GLN A 23 -2.35 -7.78 4.59
CA GLN A 23 -1.60 -7.14 5.69
C GLN A 23 -1.52 -5.64 5.49
N VAL A 24 -1.19 -5.18 4.28
CA VAL A 24 -1.18 -3.76 3.94
C VAL A 24 -2.59 -3.18 4.07
N ARG A 25 -3.62 -3.89 3.62
CA ARG A 25 -5.01 -3.45 3.69
C ARG A 25 -5.51 -3.39 5.13
N ARG A 26 -5.14 -4.32 6.01
CA ARG A 26 -5.43 -4.24 7.45
C ARG A 26 -4.68 -3.08 8.09
N ALA A 27 -3.39 -2.94 7.82
CA ALA A 27 -2.58 -1.83 8.32
C ALA A 27 -3.06 -0.45 7.82
N ALA A 28 -3.64 -0.40 6.62
CA ALA A 28 -4.24 0.80 6.04
C ALA A 28 -5.71 1.01 6.45
N ALA A 29 -6.44 -0.07 6.75
CA ALA A 29 -7.81 -0.03 7.26
C ALA A 29 -7.85 0.44 8.71
N ASP A 30 -6.75 0.34 9.45
CA ASP A 30 -6.61 0.94 10.78
C ASP A 30 -6.81 2.47 10.70
N PRO A 31 -7.94 3.02 11.20
CA PRO A 31 -8.22 4.45 11.10
C PRO A 31 -7.19 5.29 11.88
N ARG A 32 -6.62 4.72 12.95
CA ARG A 32 -5.55 5.35 13.74
C ARG A 32 -4.28 5.57 12.92
N ARG A 33 -3.86 4.56 12.15
CA ARG A 33 -2.70 4.68 11.25
C ARG A 33 -3.00 5.60 10.07
N ARG A 34 -4.23 5.58 9.56
CA ARG A 34 -4.67 6.48 8.49
C ARG A 34 -4.59 7.95 8.90
N ALA A 35 -5.05 8.30 10.10
CA ALA A 35 -4.94 9.66 10.64
C ALA A 35 -3.47 10.09 10.83
N GLN A 36 -2.62 9.18 11.30
CA GLN A 36 -1.19 9.45 11.47
C GLN A 36 -0.49 9.64 10.13
N ALA A 37 -0.77 8.79 9.14
CA ALA A 37 -0.27 8.91 7.78
C ALA A 37 -0.75 10.20 7.10
N GLN A 38 -2.03 10.57 7.28
CA GLN A 38 -2.57 11.84 6.77
C GLN A 38 -1.88 13.05 7.38
N ARG A 39 -1.59 13.04 8.70
CA ARG A 39 -0.82 14.12 9.35
C ARG A 39 0.60 14.20 8.82
N LEU A 40 1.27 13.05 8.63
CA LEU A 40 2.64 13.01 8.09
C LEU A 40 2.67 13.47 6.62
N LEU A 41 1.73 13.02 5.80
CA LEU A 41 1.56 13.48 4.42
C LEU A 41 1.22 14.97 4.35
N GLY A 42 0.37 15.48 5.26
CA GLY A 42 0.06 16.90 5.38
C GLY A 42 1.30 17.73 5.67
N ARG A 43 2.15 17.30 6.63
CA ARG A 43 3.43 17.96 6.94
C ARG A 43 4.40 17.96 5.75
N LEU A 44 4.47 16.85 5.00
CA LEU A 44 5.29 16.76 3.80
C LEU A 44 4.76 17.66 2.67
N ARG A 45 3.43 17.82 2.57
CA ARG A 45 2.79 18.65 1.55
C ARG A 45 2.92 20.15 1.82
N THR A 46 2.97 20.56 3.10
CA THR A 46 3.21 21.96 3.51
C THR A 46 4.68 22.39 3.34
N ARG A 47 5.61 21.45 3.13
CA ARG A 47 7.04 21.74 2.96
C ARG A 47 7.45 22.03 1.50
N ARG A 48 6.48 22.21 0.61
CA ARG A 48 6.69 22.65 -0.79
C ARG A 48 6.21 24.07 -0.97
#